data_AF-A0A9E2VMV7-F1
#
_entry.id   AF-A0A9E2VMV7-F1
#
_cell.length_a   1.000
_cell.length_b   1.000
_cell.length_c   1.000
_cell.angle_alpha   90.00
_cell.angle_beta   90.00
_cell.angle_gamma   90.00
#
_symmetry.space_group_name_H-M   'P 1'
#
loop_
_entity.id
_entity.type
_entity.pdbx_description
1 polymer ?
#
loop_
_entity_poly.entity_id
_entity_poly.type
_entity_poly.pdbx_seq_one_letter_code
_entity_poly.pdbx_strand_id
1 'polypeptide(L)'
;ADLARYARMLLNGGELEGARVLRPKTVELMTSVQSPENIRARRGLGWDIDSGYSRPRGAIFPIGSYGHTGFTGTSLWIDPFSRTFWILLSNRVHPNGKGNILPLEAELGTLAAQSVFGFNFSYVPGALAPREPVASSTAVTASARPRASTPARVLNGIDVLEAENFAPLKGLRLGLITNHTGTDRHRRATIDLLKNVPSVQLVALFSPEHGIRGTFDEKVGDSVDPETGLPVYSLYGERRAPTPEQLRGLDALVFDIQDVGCRFYTYTTTMGLCLEAAARAGKKFFVLDRVNPINGVAIDGPVLDGPPSFTGFYRIPVRYGMTIGEEAKMYNAERGLQADLTVIPVKGWRRELWFDETGLPWINPSPNMRSLTEAILYPGVGLLETTAVSVGRGTDTPFELVGAPYIDDLELAAELNRAGLAGVRFIPVQFTPTASVFKGRECRGVNILLTDRDRCNVVDVGIVIAQILHRLYPQQFDIEKFNRLLVHPATIAAIKAGKSRQEIRAAWSAELENFKHRRARFLLYP
;
A
#
# COMPACT_ATOMS: atom_id res chain seq x y z
N ALA A 1 5.54 31.73 22.51
CA ALA A 1 5.32 32.06 23.94
C ALA A 1 4.13 31.30 24.53
N ASP A 2 2.97 31.28 23.88
CA ASP A 2 1.75 30.67 24.45
C ASP A 2 1.82 29.15 24.62
N LEU A 3 2.45 28.43 23.70
CA LEU A 3 2.67 26.99 23.89
C LEU A 3 3.54 26.67 25.11
N ALA A 4 4.47 27.56 25.47
CA ALA A 4 5.25 27.41 26.70
C ALA A 4 4.42 27.74 27.96
N ARG A 5 3.44 28.66 27.87
CA ARG A 5 2.44 28.89 28.92
C ARG A 5 1.57 27.63 29.10
N TYR A 6 1.13 27.03 28.00
CA TYR A 6 0.34 25.80 28.00
C TYR A 6 1.11 24.60 28.58
N ALA A 7 2.37 24.41 28.19
CA ALA A 7 3.21 23.34 28.75
C ALA A 7 3.44 23.52 30.26
N ARG A 8 3.70 24.76 30.72
CA ARG A 8 3.80 25.08 32.16
C ARG A 8 2.50 24.82 32.91
N MET A 9 1.35 25.12 32.30
CA MET A 9 0.03 24.81 32.88
C MET A 9 -0.14 23.31 33.12
N LEU A 10 0.25 22.46 32.15
CA LEU A 10 0.20 21.01 32.29
C LEU A 10 1.19 20.50 33.34
N LEU A 11 2.44 20.99 33.34
CA LEU A 11 3.44 20.65 34.36
C LEU A 11 3.03 21.06 35.79
N ASN A 12 2.12 22.03 35.91
CA ASN A 12 1.58 22.51 37.17
C ASN A 12 0.18 21.93 37.49
N GLY A 13 -0.17 20.79 36.89
CA GLY A 13 -1.42 20.09 37.23
C GLY A 13 -2.68 20.89 36.90
N GLY A 14 -2.62 21.70 35.83
CA GLY A 14 -3.78 22.44 35.32
C GLY A 14 -3.81 23.90 35.71
N GLU A 15 -2.78 24.42 36.37
CA GLU A 15 -2.72 25.78 36.89
C GLU A 15 -1.61 26.61 36.23
N LEU A 16 -1.92 27.86 35.90
CA LEU A 16 -0.96 28.82 35.38
C LEU A 16 -1.15 30.16 36.06
N GLU A 17 -0.10 30.71 36.67
CA GLU A 17 -0.09 32.06 37.24
C GLU A 17 -1.25 32.30 38.24
N GLY A 18 -1.56 31.30 39.08
CA GLY A 18 -2.62 31.36 40.08
C GLY A 18 -4.04 31.10 39.54
N ALA A 19 -4.20 30.89 38.23
CA ALA A 19 -5.47 30.56 37.61
C ALA A 19 -5.54 29.07 37.22
N ARG A 20 -6.60 28.39 37.68
CA ARG A 20 -6.86 26.98 37.35
C ARG A 20 -7.63 26.85 36.04
N VAL A 21 -6.97 26.33 35.02
CA VAL A 21 -7.54 26.08 33.69
C VAL A 21 -8.10 24.65 33.60
N LEU A 22 -7.38 23.67 34.15
CA LEU A 22 -7.79 22.27 34.19
C LEU A 22 -7.75 21.74 35.64
N ARG A 23 -8.62 20.76 35.95
CA ARG A 23 -8.53 20.05 37.22
C ARG A 23 -7.27 19.18 37.21
N PRO A 24 -6.58 18.98 38.35
CA PRO A 24 -5.40 18.11 38.40
C PRO A 24 -5.69 16.70 37.86
N LYS A 25 -6.85 16.15 38.21
CA LYS A 25 -7.28 14.83 37.71
C LYS A 25 -7.47 14.78 36.18
N THR A 26 -7.88 15.89 35.58
CA THR A 26 -7.99 15.99 34.11
C THR A 26 -6.61 15.93 33.49
N VAL A 27 -5.62 16.66 34.03
CA VAL A 27 -4.24 16.60 33.55
C VAL A 27 -3.68 15.19 33.70
N GLU A 28 -3.85 14.57 34.86
CA GLU A 28 -3.42 13.19 35.12
C GLU A 28 -4.01 12.19 34.10
N LEU A 29 -5.31 12.29 33.79
CA LEU A 29 -5.95 11.46 32.76
C LEU A 29 -5.41 11.73 31.36
N MET A 30 -5.17 13.00 31.02
CA MET A 30 -4.61 13.37 29.72
C MET A 30 -3.21 12.79 29.52
N THR A 31 -2.39 12.81 30.55
CA THR A 31 -0.95 12.48 30.46
C THR A 31 -0.60 11.05 30.88
N SER A 32 -1.59 10.25 31.26
CA SER A 32 -1.43 8.82 31.58
C SER A 32 -1.80 7.94 30.38
N VAL A 33 -1.40 6.67 30.42
CA VAL A 33 -1.71 5.70 29.36
C VAL A 33 -3.21 5.39 29.38
N GLN A 34 -3.89 5.75 28.30
CA GLN A 34 -5.31 5.48 28.07
C GLN A 34 -5.53 4.43 26.97
N SER A 35 -4.48 4.11 26.22
CA SER A 35 -4.48 2.98 25.29
C SER A 35 -4.60 1.65 26.05
N PRO A 36 -5.45 0.70 25.60
CA PRO A 36 -5.53 -0.65 26.14
C PRO A 36 -4.16 -1.35 26.27
N GLU A 37 -4.02 -2.25 27.24
CA GLU A 37 -2.76 -2.94 27.51
C GLU A 37 -2.23 -3.77 26.33
N ASN A 38 -3.13 -4.30 25.50
CA ASN A 38 -2.82 -5.07 24.31
C ASN A 38 -2.44 -4.22 23.09
N ILE A 39 -2.55 -2.88 23.16
CA ILE A 39 -2.05 -1.99 22.12
C ILE A 39 -0.62 -1.60 22.47
N ARG A 40 0.36 -1.92 21.62
CA ARG A 40 1.77 -1.61 21.85
C ARG A 40 2.00 -0.11 22.10
N ALA A 41 1.45 0.74 21.22
CA ALA A 41 1.56 2.18 21.31
C ALA A 41 0.86 2.69 22.57
N ARG A 42 1.58 3.41 23.43
CA ARG A 42 1.00 4.08 24.59
C ARG A 42 0.60 5.50 24.22
N ARG A 43 -0.68 5.82 24.40
CA ARG A 43 -1.23 7.16 24.16
C ARG A 43 -2.06 7.61 25.35
N GLY A 44 -2.02 8.91 25.64
CA GLY A 44 -2.93 9.59 26.55
C GLY A 44 -4.10 10.25 25.80
N LEU A 45 -4.93 11.03 26.51
CA LEU A 45 -6.00 11.79 25.87
C LEU A 45 -5.40 13.01 25.15
N GLY A 46 -5.18 12.87 23.84
CA GLY A 46 -4.60 13.91 22.98
C GLY A 46 -3.07 13.91 22.93
N TRP A 47 -2.41 12.96 23.60
CA TRP A 47 -0.95 12.91 23.70
C TRP A 47 -0.38 11.57 23.23
N ASP A 48 0.76 11.66 22.54
CA ASP A 48 1.63 10.51 22.32
C ASP A 48 2.56 10.33 23.53
N ILE A 49 2.75 9.09 24.00
CA ILE A 49 3.60 8.76 25.15
C ILE A 49 4.72 7.80 24.72
N ASP A 50 4.35 6.73 24.00
CA ASP A 50 5.30 5.70 23.53
C ASP A 50 4.73 4.98 22.30
N SER A 51 4.82 5.62 21.14
CA SER A 51 4.43 5.07 19.84
C SER A 51 5.57 5.16 18.82
N GLY A 52 5.34 4.63 17.61
CA GLY A 52 6.28 4.78 16.49
C GLY A 52 6.53 6.24 16.07
N TYR A 53 5.72 7.18 16.55
CA TYR A 53 5.82 8.61 16.27
C TYR A 53 6.46 9.42 17.41
N SER A 54 6.79 8.79 18.55
CA SER A 54 7.35 9.48 19.73
C SER A 54 8.82 9.87 19.58
N ARG A 55 9.30 10.05 18.34
CA ARG A 55 10.67 10.50 18.03
C ARG A 55 11.02 11.85 18.67
N PRO A 56 10.10 12.83 18.80
CA PRO A 56 10.39 14.08 19.51
C PRO A 56 10.79 13.88 20.99
N ARG A 57 10.56 12.70 21.57
CA ARG A 57 11.10 12.34 22.89
C ARG A 57 12.64 12.35 22.92
N GLY A 58 13.28 12.08 21.79
CA GLY A 58 14.72 11.86 21.73
C GLY A 58 15.14 10.57 22.44
N ALA A 59 16.45 10.42 22.65
CA ALA A 59 17.04 9.20 23.22
C ALA A 59 17.05 9.16 24.76
N ILE A 60 16.85 10.31 25.42
CA ILE A 60 17.14 10.47 26.86
C ILE A 60 15.89 10.66 27.70
N PHE A 61 14.88 11.41 27.23
CA PHE A 61 13.65 11.55 28.03
C PHE A 61 12.98 10.19 28.25
N PRO A 62 12.48 9.93 29.47
CA PRO A 62 11.93 8.63 29.85
C PRO A 62 10.61 8.36 29.14
N ILE A 63 10.28 7.08 28.99
CA ILE A 63 8.94 6.67 28.57
C ILE A 63 7.96 7.05 29.69
N GLY A 64 6.91 7.81 29.36
CA GLY A 64 6.05 8.50 30.33
C GLY A 64 6.13 10.02 30.21
N SER A 65 7.16 10.55 29.56
CA SER A 65 7.08 11.87 28.90
C SER A 65 6.12 11.79 27.71
N TYR A 66 5.58 12.93 27.29
CA TYR A 66 4.50 12.96 26.32
C TYR A 66 4.53 14.19 25.43
N GLY A 67 3.94 14.09 24.25
CA GLY A 67 3.91 15.20 23.31
C GLY A 67 3.14 14.90 22.04
N HIS A 68 3.27 15.79 21.07
CA HIS A 68 2.61 15.64 19.76
C HIS A 68 3.39 16.39 18.68
N THR A 69 3.27 15.89 17.45
CA THR A 69 3.82 16.52 16.24
C THR A 69 2.72 17.22 15.44
N GLY A 70 3.09 18.24 14.67
CA GLY A 70 2.19 18.95 13.76
C GLY A 70 2.58 18.76 12.30
N PHE A 71 1.59 18.86 11.41
CA PHE A 71 1.75 18.59 9.98
C PHE A 71 2.93 19.34 9.35
N THR A 72 3.13 20.62 9.68
CA THR A 72 4.20 21.46 9.14
C THR A 72 5.56 21.22 9.79
N GLY A 73 5.71 20.16 10.59
CA GLY A 73 6.95 19.84 11.30
C GLY A 73 7.11 20.60 12.62
N THR A 74 6.00 20.95 13.26
CA THR A 74 6.02 21.47 14.62
C THR A 74 6.05 20.33 15.63
N SER A 75 6.61 20.57 16.80
CA SER A 75 6.69 19.59 17.88
C SER A 75 6.56 20.28 19.22
N LEU A 76 5.85 19.65 20.16
CA LEU A 76 5.86 19.97 21.58
C LEU A 76 6.03 18.65 22.34
N TRP A 77 7.04 18.58 23.20
CA TRP A 77 7.27 17.45 24.08
C TRP A 77 7.47 17.93 25.51
N ILE A 78 6.83 17.27 26.46
CA ILE A 78 6.79 17.62 27.88
C ILE A 78 7.24 16.40 28.69
N ASP A 79 8.22 16.61 29.56
CA ASP A 79 8.69 15.60 30.51
C ASP A 79 8.26 15.98 31.93
N PRO A 80 7.26 15.30 32.51
CA PRO A 80 6.77 15.62 33.84
C PRO A 80 7.77 15.31 34.95
N PHE A 81 8.72 14.39 34.70
CA PHE A 81 9.69 13.95 35.70
C PHE A 81 10.77 14.99 35.97
N SER A 82 11.42 15.50 34.91
CA SER A 82 12.37 16.60 35.02
C SER A 82 11.70 17.99 35.06
N ARG A 83 10.38 18.04 34.88
CA ARG A 83 9.57 19.26 34.77
C ARG A 83 10.06 20.18 33.64
N THR A 84 10.42 19.59 32.52
CA THR A 84 10.92 20.31 31.35
C THR A 84 10.05 20.08 30.12
N PHE A 85 10.21 20.93 29.12
CA PHE A 85 9.56 20.77 27.84
C PHE A 85 10.40 21.44 26.75
N TRP A 86 10.20 21.03 25.51
CA TRP A 86 10.76 21.72 24.35
C TRP A 86 9.71 21.88 23.27
N ILE A 87 9.87 22.94 22.48
CA ILE A 87 8.94 23.33 21.42
C ILE A 87 9.75 23.66 20.17
N LEU A 88 9.35 23.10 19.03
CA LEU A 88 9.80 23.50 17.71
C LEU A 88 8.61 23.94 16.89
N LEU A 89 8.69 25.16 16.38
CA LEU A 89 7.73 25.70 15.42
C LEU A 89 8.43 25.84 14.06
N SER A 90 8.54 24.71 13.35
CA SER A 90 9.05 24.71 11.98
C SER A 90 7.92 24.77 10.97
N ASN A 91 8.29 25.16 9.75
CA ASN A 91 7.43 25.06 8.58
C ASN A 91 8.17 24.27 7.48
N ARG A 92 8.30 22.96 7.68
CA ARG A 92 8.99 22.05 6.74
C ARG A 92 8.34 22.00 5.35
N VAL A 93 7.09 22.49 5.23
CA VAL A 93 6.39 22.55 3.94
C VAL A 93 6.76 23.79 3.13
N HIS A 94 7.41 24.78 3.73
CA HIS A 94 7.96 25.92 3.02
C HIS A 94 9.39 25.65 2.51
N PRO A 95 9.74 26.05 1.27
CA PRO A 95 8.84 26.61 0.24
C PRO A 95 8.11 25.55 -0.60
N ASN A 96 8.50 24.27 -0.53
CA ASN A 96 8.14 23.27 -1.54
C ASN A 96 7.74 21.88 -1.02
N GLY A 97 7.52 21.72 0.29
CA GLY A 97 7.01 20.45 0.85
C GLY A 97 8.04 19.34 1.06
N LYS A 98 9.32 19.53 0.66
CA LYS A 98 10.31 18.44 0.60
C LYS A 98 11.18 18.28 1.86
N GLY A 99 11.04 19.16 2.87
CA GLY A 99 11.85 19.11 4.09
C GLY A 99 11.53 17.91 4.99
N ASN A 100 12.57 17.24 5.50
CA ASN A 100 12.45 16.19 6.52
C ASN A 100 12.90 16.73 7.88
N ILE A 101 11.94 16.90 8.80
CA ILE A 101 12.20 17.45 10.14
C ILE A 101 12.53 16.37 11.18
N LEU A 102 12.30 15.10 10.85
CA LEU A 102 12.32 14.00 11.82
C LEU A 102 13.68 13.83 12.52
N PRO A 103 14.84 13.94 11.85
CA PRO A 103 16.13 13.89 12.53
C PRO A 103 16.31 15.04 13.53
N LEU A 104 15.89 16.25 13.15
CA LEU A 104 15.99 17.43 13.99
C LEU A 104 15.10 17.30 15.24
N GLU A 105 13.89 16.74 15.12
CA GLU A 105 13.01 16.51 16.27
C GLU A 105 13.65 15.56 17.30
N ALA A 106 14.27 14.47 16.84
CA ALA A 106 14.94 13.51 17.72
C ALA A 106 16.20 14.11 18.37
N GLU A 107 16.96 14.89 17.61
CA GLU A 107 18.14 15.60 18.10
C GLU A 107 17.75 16.65 19.15
N LEU A 108 16.76 17.49 18.88
CA LEU A 108 16.29 18.51 19.81
C LEU A 108 15.74 17.91 21.11
N GLY A 109 14.98 16.80 21.04
CA GLY A 109 14.54 16.10 22.25
C GLY A 109 15.70 15.58 23.10
N THR A 110 16.75 15.08 22.45
CA THR A 110 17.97 14.61 23.12
C THR A 110 18.75 15.77 23.74
N LEU A 111 18.96 16.85 22.99
CA LEU A 111 19.65 18.06 23.46
C LEU A 111 18.89 18.75 24.61
N ALA A 112 17.56 18.79 24.53
CA ALA A 112 16.72 19.35 25.59
C ALA A 112 16.91 18.58 26.90
N ALA A 113 16.91 17.25 26.86
CA ALA A 113 17.18 16.43 28.04
C ALA A 113 18.63 16.60 28.56
N GLN A 114 19.63 16.67 27.67
CA GLN A 114 21.03 16.92 28.04
C GLN A 114 21.24 18.29 28.71
N SER A 115 20.38 19.25 28.39
CA SER A 115 20.44 20.60 28.96
C SER A 115 19.88 20.68 30.39
N VAL A 116 19.29 19.60 30.91
CA VAL A 116 18.77 19.54 32.29
C VAL A 116 19.88 19.09 33.23
N PHE A 117 20.50 20.05 33.90
CA PHE A 117 21.52 19.76 34.91
C PHE A 117 20.87 19.25 36.22
N GLY A 118 21.51 18.26 36.86
CA GLY A 118 21.11 17.75 38.17
C GLY A 118 19.96 16.74 38.15
N PHE A 119 19.50 16.29 36.99
CA PHE A 119 18.50 15.22 36.86
C PHE A 119 19.10 13.96 36.23
N ASN A 120 18.93 12.80 36.87
CA ASN A 120 19.49 11.54 36.37
C ASN A 120 18.50 10.78 35.47
N PHE A 121 18.59 10.97 34.16
CA PHE A 121 17.73 10.26 33.20
C PHE A 121 18.01 8.77 33.07
N SER A 122 19.14 8.25 33.58
CA SER A 122 19.39 6.80 33.60
C SER A 122 18.53 6.07 34.64
N TYR A 123 17.95 6.80 35.60
CA TYR A 123 17.06 6.24 36.62
C TYR A 123 15.96 7.25 36.98
N VAL A 124 14.77 7.04 36.42
CA VAL A 124 13.60 7.92 36.64
C VAL A 124 12.47 7.14 37.32
N PRO A 125 12.29 7.27 38.64
CA PRO A 125 11.18 6.64 39.35
C PRO A 125 9.83 7.03 38.75
N GLY A 126 8.98 6.04 38.48
CA GLY A 126 7.66 6.23 37.89
C GLY A 126 7.65 6.32 36.35
N ALA A 127 8.81 6.30 35.69
CA ALA A 127 8.88 6.10 34.25
C ALA A 127 8.34 4.71 33.88
N LEU A 128 7.69 4.63 32.72
CA LEU A 128 7.14 3.39 32.22
C LEU A 128 8.26 2.50 31.69
N ALA A 129 8.24 1.21 32.03
CA ALA A 129 9.16 0.25 31.44
C ALA A 129 8.91 0.13 29.93
N PRO A 130 9.94 -0.03 29.08
CA PRO A 130 9.76 -0.45 27.70
C PRO A 130 8.89 -1.71 27.65
N ARG A 131 7.89 -1.77 26.76
CA ARG A 131 7.13 -3.02 26.58
C ARG A 131 8.00 -4.03 25.84
N GLU A 132 8.21 -5.19 26.44
CA GLU A 132 8.76 -6.35 25.73
C GLU A 132 7.82 -6.74 24.57
N PRO A 133 8.36 -7.26 23.45
CA PRO A 133 7.52 -7.84 22.41
C PRO A 133 6.72 -9.02 23.00
N VAL A 134 5.38 -8.93 22.94
CA VAL A 134 4.49 -9.97 23.43
C VAL A 134 4.78 -11.28 22.68
N ALA A 135 5.32 -12.26 23.40
CA ALA A 135 5.47 -13.62 22.92
C ALA A 135 4.10 -14.29 22.82
N SER A 136 3.70 -14.73 21.64
CA SER A 136 2.51 -15.57 21.47
C SER A 136 2.81 -16.99 21.97
N SER A 137 2.20 -17.40 23.08
CA SER A 137 2.25 -18.78 23.54
C SER A 137 1.19 -19.64 22.82
N THR A 138 1.60 -20.38 21.81
CA THR A 138 1.29 -21.81 21.62
C THR A 138 2.18 -22.35 20.52
N ALA A 139 2.93 -23.40 20.85
CA ALA A 139 4.04 -23.92 20.07
C ALA A 139 3.57 -24.65 18.79
N VAL A 140 4.05 -24.19 17.63
CA VAL A 140 4.56 -25.05 16.57
C VAL A 140 5.84 -24.41 16.06
N THR A 141 6.91 -25.20 16.06
CA THR A 141 8.29 -24.87 15.70
C THR A 141 8.40 -24.13 14.36
N ALA A 142 8.80 -22.85 14.41
CA ALA A 142 9.44 -22.17 13.30
C ALA A 142 10.35 -21.06 13.87
N SER A 143 11.66 -21.16 13.62
CA SER A 143 12.62 -20.14 14.03
C SER A 143 12.32 -18.81 13.33
N ALA A 144 12.00 -17.75 14.08
CA ALA A 144 11.91 -16.40 13.54
C ALA A 144 13.07 -15.55 14.09
N ARG A 145 13.95 -15.17 13.16
CA ARG A 145 15.17 -14.35 13.33
C ARG A 145 14.87 -12.92 13.81
N PRO A 146 15.88 -12.19 14.35
CA PRO A 146 15.71 -10.81 14.80
C PRO A 146 15.26 -9.89 13.66
N ARG A 147 14.30 -8.98 13.91
CA ARG A 147 13.98 -7.88 12.98
C ARG A 147 15.20 -6.97 12.88
N ALA A 148 15.89 -7.04 11.73
CA ALA A 148 17.07 -6.25 11.43
C ALA A 148 16.78 -4.75 11.58
N SER A 149 17.65 -4.07 12.34
CA SER A 149 17.64 -2.63 12.63
C SER A 149 18.18 -1.77 11.47
N THR A 150 17.94 -2.21 10.23
CA THR A 150 18.32 -1.52 9.00
C THR A 150 17.21 -1.81 7.98
N PRO A 151 16.62 -0.81 7.27
CA PRO A 151 15.71 -1.12 6.17
C PRO A 151 16.42 -2.10 5.24
N ALA A 152 15.76 -3.21 4.92
CA ALA A 152 16.32 -4.19 4.02
C ALA A 152 16.70 -3.44 2.73
N ARG A 153 17.95 -3.55 2.28
CA ARG A 153 18.37 -2.92 1.02
C ARG A 153 17.80 -3.74 -0.13
N VAL A 154 16.50 -3.59 -0.35
CA VAL A 154 15.79 -4.29 -1.43
C VAL A 154 16.19 -3.67 -2.76
N LEU A 155 16.41 -4.54 -3.74
CA LEU A 155 16.75 -4.20 -5.12
C LEU A 155 15.72 -4.86 -6.03
N ASN A 156 15.01 -4.07 -6.84
CA ASN A 156 14.12 -4.60 -7.87
C ASN A 156 14.95 -5.20 -9.03
N GLY A 157 14.30 -5.91 -9.94
CA GLY A 157 14.96 -6.58 -11.07
C GLY A 157 15.85 -5.64 -11.89
N ILE A 158 15.44 -4.38 -12.09
CA ILE A 158 16.27 -3.37 -12.78
C ILE A 158 17.54 -3.02 -12.00
N ASP A 159 17.47 -2.88 -10.67
CA ASP A 159 18.63 -2.61 -9.82
C ASP A 159 19.62 -3.79 -9.84
N VAL A 160 19.07 -5.02 -9.84
CA VAL A 160 19.84 -6.26 -9.92
C VAL A 160 20.54 -6.37 -11.28
N LEU A 161 19.81 -6.06 -12.35
CA LEU A 161 20.33 -6.08 -13.71
C LEU A 161 21.45 -5.05 -13.90
N GLU A 162 21.31 -3.84 -13.34
CA GLU A 162 22.37 -2.83 -13.37
C GLU A 162 23.61 -3.30 -12.60
N ALA A 163 23.44 -3.89 -11.41
CA ALA A 163 24.54 -4.45 -10.63
C ALA A 163 25.30 -5.58 -11.35
N GLU A 164 24.63 -6.25 -12.29
CA GLU A 164 25.18 -7.32 -13.13
C GLU A 164 25.62 -6.82 -14.52
N ASN A 165 25.76 -5.49 -14.68
CA ASN A 165 26.14 -4.81 -15.92
C ASN A 165 25.29 -5.23 -17.12
N PHE A 166 24.00 -5.48 -16.89
CA PHE A 166 23.02 -5.88 -17.91
C PHE A 166 23.40 -7.14 -18.69
N ALA A 167 24.25 -8.00 -18.12
CA ALA A 167 24.81 -9.17 -18.80
C ALA A 167 23.76 -10.09 -19.47
N PRO A 168 22.59 -10.38 -18.85
CA PRO A 168 21.55 -11.20 -19.49
C PRO A 168 20.99 -10.62 -20.80
N LEU A 169 21.11 -9.31 -21.03
CA LEU A 169 20.55 -8.61 -22.19
C LEU A 169 21.58 -8.31 -23.29
N LYS A 170 22.85 -8.69 -23.08
CA LYS A 170 23.96 -8.34 -23.96
C LYS A 170 23.75 -8.87 -25.39
N GLY A 171 23.87 -7.97 -26.37
CA GLY A 171 23.76 -8.27 -27.81
C GLY A 171 22.33 -8.43 -28.33
N LEU A 172 21.30 -8.23 -27.48
CA LEU A 172 19.90 -8.39 -27.87
C LEU A 172 19.28 -7.07 -28.35
N ARG A 173 18.39 -7.19 -29.33
CA ARG A 173 17.44 -6.16 -29.76
C ARG A 173 16.16 -6.24 -28.93
N LEU A 174 15.91 -5.24 -28.11
CA LEU A 174 14.88 -5.29 -27.07
C LEU A 174 13.64 -4.48 -27.43
N GLY A 175 12.48 -5.06 -27.14
CA GLY A 175 11.25 -4.31 -26.86
C GLY A 175 11.05 -4.18 -25.35
N LEU A 176 10.83 -2.97 -24.84
CA LEU A 176 10.58 -2.76 -23.40
C LEU A 176 9.10 -2.50 -23.15
N ILE A 177 8.47 -3.37 -22.36
CA ILE A 177 7.11 -3.22 -21.84
C ILE A 177 7.22 -2.56 -20.47
N THR A 178 6.88 -1.27 -20.40
CA THR A 178 7.07 -0.46 -19.18
C THR A 178 6.03 0.66 -19.11
N ASN A 179 6.01 1.34 -17.97
CA ASN A 179 5.39 2.66 -17.79
C ASN A 179 6.31 3.52 -16.88
N HIS A 180 5.79 4.63 -16.35
CA HIS A 180 6.53 5.53 -15.46
C HIS A 180 6.94 4.90 -14.11
N THR A 181 6.41 3.73 -13.74
CA THR A 181 6.88 3.00 -12.56
C THR A 181 8.14 2.19 -12.80
N GLY A 182 8.47 1.93 -14.07
CA GLY A 182 9.69 1.27 -14.52
C GLY A 182 10.91 2.15 -14.26
N THR A 183 11.32 2.22 -12.99
CA THR A 183 12.48 2.99 -12.53
C THR A 183 13.29 2.16 -11.53
N ASP A 184 14.56 2.49 -11.42
CA ASP A 184 15.45 1.96 -10.39
C ASP A 184 15.24 2.65 -9.03
N ARG A 185 15.99 2.24 -8.02
CA ARG A 185 15.96 2.84 -6.68
C ARG A 185 16.39 4.31 -6.63
N HIS A 186 17.04 4.81 -7.68
CA HIS A 186 17.47 6.19 -7.84
C HIS A 186 16.48 7.03 -8.68
N ARG A 187 15.33 6.46 -9.05
CA ARG A 187 14.29 7.06 -9.90
C ARG A 187 14.75 7.35 -11.34
N ARG A 188 15.75 6.65 -11.84
CA ARG A 188 16.12 6.64 -13.27
C ARG A 188 15.20 5.67 -13.99
N ALA A 189 14.60 6.10 -15.10
CA ALA A 189 13.70 5.25 -15.86
C ALA A 189 14.46 4.11 -16.54
N THR A 190 13.87 2.92 -16.55
CA THR A 190 14.41 1.73 -17.21
C THR A 190 14.62 1.95 -18.71
N ILE A 191 13.78 2.78 -19.32
CA ILE A 191 13.94 3.25 -20.71
C ILE A 191 15.33 3.89 -20.90
N ASP A 192 15.67 4.85 -20.05
CA ASP A 192 16.87 5.65 -20.17
C ASP A 192 18.12 4.85 -19.76
N LEU A 193 17.97 3.96 -18.76
CA LEU A 193 19.03 3.02 -18.39
C LEU A 193 19.39 2.11 -19.57
N LEU A 194 18.42 1.38 -20.13
CA LEU A 194 18.67 0.43 -21.22
C LEU A 194 19.13 1.12 -22.52
N LYS A 195 18.65 2.35 -22.79
CA LYS A 195 19.09 3.11 -23.96
C LYS A 195 20.58 3.48 -23.92
N ASN A 196 21.12 3.67 -22.71
CA ASN A 196 22.50 4.12 -22.50
C ASN A 196 23.49 2.96 -22.27
N VAL A 197 23.05 1.70 -22.33
CA VAL A 197 23.94 0.53 -22.20
C VAL A 197 24.50 0.19 -23.59
N PRO A 198 25.82 0.35 -23.85
CA PRO A 198 26.38 0.19 -25.20
C PRO A 198 26.22 -1.22 -25.77
N SER A 199 26.10 -2.23 -24.91
CA SER A 199 25.99 -3.62 -25.28
C SER A 199 24.55 -4.11 -25.46
N VAL A 200 23.56 -3.22 -25.40
CA VAL A 200 22.14 -3.52 -25.51
C VAL A 200 21.52 -2.59 -26.55
N GLN A 201 20.63 -3.10 -27.40
CA GLN A 201 19.95 -2.28 -28.39
C GLN A 201 18.45 -2.18 -28.06
N LEU A 202 18.04 -1.06 -27.46
CA LEU A 202 16.61 -0.78 -27.25
C LEU A 202 15.97 -0.26 -28.55
N VAL A 203 14.97 -0.98 -29.07
CA VAL A 203 14.40 -0.77 -30.41
C VAL A 203 12.96 -0.25 -30.38
N ALA A 204 12.14 -0.70 -29.42
CA ALA A 204 10.75 -0.30 -29.32
C ALA A 204 10.27 -0.28 -27.86
N LEU A 205 9.28 0.56 -27.58
CA LEU A 205 8.61 0.65 -26.30
C LEU A 205 7.16 0.17 -26.43
N PHE A 206 6.65 -0.49 -25.40
CA PHE A 206 5.28 -0.96 -25.31
C PHE A 206 4.68 -0.45 -24.01
N SER A 207 3.61 0.33 -24.11
CA SER A 207 2.96 0.93 -22.95
C SER A 207 1.65 0.20 -22.65
N PRO A 208 1.37 -0.20 -21.39
CA PRO A 208 0.03 -0.61 -20.96
C PRO A 208 -0.89 0.62 -20.85
N GLU A 209 -1.89 0.55 -19.96
CA GLU A 209 -2.70 1.71 -19.54
C GLU A 209 -1.85 2.85 -18.94
N HIS A 210 -2.36 4.09 -19.07
CA HIS A 210 -1.80 5.36 -18.55
C HIS A 210 -0.53 5.91 -19.23
N GLY A 211 -0.07 5.28 -20.31
CA GLY A 211 1.02 5.78 -21.15
C GLY A 211 2.43 5.50 -20.62
N ILE A 212 3.44 5.71 -21.48
CA ILE A 212 4.81 5.25 -21.26
C ILE A 212 5.58 6.06 -20.18
N ARG A 213 5.29 7.36 -20.07
CA ARG A 213 5.93 8.29 -19.11
C ARG A 213 4.93 8.89 -18.10
N GLY A 214 3.71 8.32 -17.99
CA GLY A 214 2.74 8.66 -16.94
C GLY A 214 2.03 10.01 -17.06
N THR A 215 2.08 10.65 -18.23
CA THR A 215 1.54 12.01 -18.46
C THR A 215 0.09 12.04 -18.93
N PHE A 216 -0.58 10.90 -19.11
CA PHE A 216 -1.90 10.84 -19.73
C PHE A 216 -2.93 10.11 -18.86
N ASP A 217 -4.05 10.77 -18.59
CA ASP A 217 -5.25 10.19 -17.94
C ASP A 217 -6.20 9.52 -18.95
N GLU A 218 -5.88 9.54 -20.25
CA GLU A 218 -6.73 9.07 -21.36
C GLU A 218 -6.10 7.91 -22.16
N LYS A 219 -6.88 7.31 -23.07
CA LYS A 219 -6.39 6.28 -24.01
C LYS A 219 -5.25 6.86 -24.86
N VAL A 220 -4.06 6.31 -24.67
CA VAL A 220 -2.89 6.69 -25.48
C VAL A 220 -2.80 5.72 -26.66
N GLY A 221 -2.71 6.25 -27.88
CA GLY A 221 -2.43 5.47 -29.09
C GLY A 221 -0.93 5.21 -29.26
N ASP A 222 -0.56 4.66 -30.42
CA ASP A 222 0.85 4.55 -30.81
C ASP A 222 1.46 5.97 -30.95
N SER A 223 2.72 6.12 -30.55
CA SER A 223 3.42 7.40 -30.51
C SER A 223 4.93 7.22 -30.63
N VAL A 224 5.70 8.28 -30.39
CA VAL A 224 7.17 8.27 -30.34
C VAL A 224 7.59 8.88 -29.01
N ASP A 225 8.50 8.23 -28.30
CA ASP A 225 9.05 8.77 -27.06
C ASP A 225 10.00 9.94 -27.40
N PRO A 226 9.71 11.17 -26.95
CA PRO A 226 10.44 12.35 -27.39
C PRO A 226 11.90 12.36 -26.90
N GLU A 227 12.20 11.69 -25.80
CA GLU A 227 13.55 11.64 -25.22
C GLU A 227 14.46 10.67 -25.97
N THR A 228 13.94 9.50 -26.37
CA THR A 228 14.75 8.46 -27.02
C THR A 228 14.58 8.37 -28.54
N GLY A 229 13.53 8.98 -29.08
CA GLY A 229 13.12 8.86 -30.50
C GLY A 229 12.57 7.48 -30.88
N LEU A 230 12.29 6.61 -29.90
CA LEU A 230 11.83 5.24 -30.15
C LEU A 230 10.32 5.18 -30.38
N PRO A 231 9.83 4.26 -31.23
CA PRO A 231 8.41 4.02 -31.37
C PRO A 231 7.82 3.48 -30.06
N VAL A 232 6.66 3.99 -29.68
CA VAL A 232 5.86 3.57 -28.53
C VAL A 232 4.58 2.94 -29.04
N TYR A 233 4.34 1.69 -28.70
CA TYR A 233 3.15 0.94 -29.07
C TYR A 233 2.20 0.82 -27.89
N SER A 234 0.93 1.17 -28.09
CA SER A 234 -0.08 1.03 -27.04
C SER A 234 -0.58 -0.41 -26.94
N LEU A 235 -0.56 -0.93 -25.72
CA LEU A 235 -1.12 -2.23 -25.32
C LEU A 235 -2.41 -2.04 -24.52
N TYR A 236 -3.13 -0.94 -24.76
CA TYR A 236 -4.44 -0.66 -24.17
C TYR A 236 -5.51 -0.40 -25.23
N GLY A 237 -6.76 -0.76 -24.92
CA GLY A 237 -7.88 -0.64 -25.86
C GLY A 237 -8.00 -1.86 -26.78
N GLU A 238 -7.99 -1.62 -28.10
CA GLU A 238 -8.17 -2.66 -29.12
C GLU A 238 -7.01 -3.66 -29.17
N ARG A 239 -5.80 -3.19 -28.85
CA ARG A 239 -4.58 -3.98 -28.82
C ARG A 239 -4.12 -4.14 -27.38
N ARG A 240 -4.01 -5.37 -26.91
CA ARG A 240 -3.60 -5.71 -25.52
C ARG A 240 -2.34 -6.58 -25.45
N ALA A 241 -1.75 -6.85 -26.62
CA ALA A 241 -0.51 -7.60 -26.80
C ALA A 241 0.21 -7.07 -28.05
N PRO A 242 1.55 -7.15 -28.12
CA PRO A 242 2.30 -6.84 -29.32
C PRO A 242 1.84 -7.69 -30.51
N THR A 243 1.73 -7.09 -31.70
CA THR A 243 1.45 -7.84 -32.93
C THR A 243 2.72 -8.50 -33.47
N PRO A 244 2.61 -9.56 -34.31
CA PRO A 244 3.77 -10.15 -34.98
C PRO A 244 4.64 -9.11 -35.70
N GLU A 245 4.01 -8.09 -36.30
CA GLU A 245 4.68 -6.99 -36.99
C GLU A 245 5.58 -6.18 -36.05
N GLN A 246 5.07 -5.86 -34.85
CA GLN A 246 5.80 -5.09 -33.84
C GLN A 246 6.92 -5.89 -33.18
N LEU A 247 6.82 -7.23 -33.21
CA LEU A 247 7.86 -8.13 -32.73
C LEU A 247 8.93 -8.45 -33.79
N ARG A 248 8.72 -8.04 -35.06
CA ARG A 248 9.73 -8.23 -36.11
C ARG A 248 10.97 -7.40 -35.79
N GLY A 249 12.13 -8.05 -35.87
CA GLY A 249 13.40 -7.42 -35.56
C GLY A 249 13.65 -7.18 -34.07
N LEU A 250 12.87 -7.80 -33.17
CA LEU A 250 13.23 -7.93 -31.76
C LEU A 250 13.77 -9.34 -31.50
N ASP A 251 14.73 -9.46 -30.60
CA ASP A 251 15.21 -10.74 -30.08
C ASP A 251 14.51 -11.11 -28.76
N ALA A 252 14.16 -10.08 -27.98
CA ALA A 252 13.55 -10.24 -26.68
C ALA A 252 12.57 -9.11 -26.32
N LEU A 253 11.61 -9.44 -25.45
CA LEU A 253 10.83 -8.46 -24.70
C LEU A 253 11.31 -8.42 -23.26
N VAL A 254 11.35 -7.23 -22.66
CA VAL A 254 11.62 -7.00 -21.25
C VAL A 254 10.38 -6.37 -20.62
N PHE A 255 9.89 -6.92 -19.51
CA PHE A 255 8.77 -6.40 -18.75
C PHE A 255 9.25 -5.79 -17.43
N ASP A 256 8.92 -4.52 -17.18
CA ASP A 256 9.30 -3.80 -15.95
C ASP A 256 8.21 -2.80 -15.51
N ILE A 257 7.22 -3.28 -14.76
CA ILE A 257 6.09 -2.46 -14.27
C ILE A 257 5.76 -2.85 -12.82
N GLN A 258 5.55 -1.85 -11.97
CA GLN A 258 5.09 -2.04 -10.59
C GLN A 258 3.58 -2.33 -10.56
N ASP A 259 3.22 -3.54 -10.12
CA ASP A 259 1.84 -3.93 -9.80
C ASP A 259 1.46 -3.58 -8.34
N VAL A 260 0.20 -3.82 -7.95
CA VAL A 260 -0.36 -3.54 -6.62
C VAL A 260 -0.76 -4.79 -5.82
N GLY A 261 -0.62 -6.00 -6.38
CA GLY A 261 -0.95 -7.26 -5.68
C GLY A 261 -2.42 -7.67 -5.78
N CYS A 262 -3.15 -7.17 -6.79
CA CYS A 262 -4.59 -7.40 -6.95
C CYS A 262 -4.93 -7.92 -8.35
N ARG A 263 -5.71 -9.01 -8.44
CA ARG A 263 -6.00 -9.73 -9.69
C ARG A 263 -6.59 -8.87 -10.80
N PHE A 264 -7.44 -7.91 -10.44
CA PHE A 264 -8.11 -7.05 -11.42
C PHE A 264 -7.33 -5.75 -11.70
N TYR A 265 -6.13 -5.60 -11.16
CA TYR A 265 -5.15 -4.61 -11.62
C TYR A 265 -4.38 -5.17 -12.81
N THR A 266 -4.47 -4.51 -13.97
CA THR A 266 -4.35 -5.23 -15.25
C THR A 266 -2.92 -5.45 -15.75
N TYR A 267 -1.89 -5.02 -15.00
CA TYR A 267 -0.49 -5.18 -15.43
C TYR A 267 -0.03 -6.64 -15.48
N THR A 268 -0.52 -7.49 -14.58
CA THR A 268 -0.28 -8.94 -14.62
C THR A 268 -0.91 -9.59 -15.86
N THR A 269 -2.11 -9.13 -16.25
CA THR A 269 -2.74 -9.52 -17.52
C THR A 269 -1.92 -9.07 -18.73
N THR A 270 -1.46 -7.81 -18.77
CA THR A 270 -0.60 -7.32 -19.86
C THR A 270 0.68 -8.16 -19.95
N MET A 271 1.33 -8.46 -18.82
CA MET A 271 2.49 -9.34 -18.77
C MET A 271 2.18 -10.71 -19.38
N GLY A 272 1.09 -11.35 -18.96
CA GLY A 272 0.69 -12.66 -19.45
C GLY A 272 0.39 -12.68 -20.96
N LEU A 273 -0.31 -11.67 -21.47
CA LEU A 273 -0.60 -11.54 -22.90
C LEU A 273 0.67 -11.27 -23.74
N CYS A 274 1.61 -10.49 -23.21
CA CYS A 274 2.90 -10.25 -23.87
C CYS A 274 3.78 -11.50 -23.85
N LEU A 275 3.74 -12.27 -22.77
CA LEU A 275 4.44 -13.56 -22.65
C LEU A 275 3.92 -14.56 -23.70
N GLU A 276 2.60 -14.66 -23.89
CA GLU A 276 1.99 -15.47 -24.96
C GLU A 276 2.40 -15.01 -26.36
N ALA A 277 2.44 -13.69 -26.60
CA ALA A 277 2.86 -13.13 -27.87
C ALA A 277 4.34 -13.44 -28.17
N ALA A 278 5.21 -13.30 -27.17
CA ALA A 278 6.63 -13.63 -27.27
C ALA A 278 6.84 -15.13 -27.54
N ALA A 279 6.13 -16.00 -26.83
CA ALA A 279 6.21 -17.46 -27.02
C ALA A 279 5.85 -17.85 -28.46
N ARG A 280 4.73 -17.34 -28.98
CA ARG A 280 4.29 -17.60 -30.37
C ARG A 280 5.27 -17.07 -31.41
N ALA A 281 5.95 -15.97 -31.12
CA ALA A 281 6.91 -15.34 -32.02
C ALA A 281 8.36 -15.85 -31.83
N GLY A 282 8.58 -16.85 -30.97
CA GLY A 282 9.92 -17.38 -30.66
C GLY A 282 10.87 -16.34 -30.07
N LYS A 283 10.35 -15.39 -29.28
CA LYS A 283 11.12 -14.32 -28.64
C LYS A 283 11.42 -14.67 -27.19
N LYS A 284 12.59 -14.25 -26.72
CA LYS A 284 12.90 -14.32 -25.28
C LYS A 284 12.02 -13.35 -24.52
N PHE A 285 11.67 -13.69 -23.30
CA PHE A 285 10.88 -12.84 -22.43
C PHE A 285 11.58 -12.68 -21.09
N PHE A 286 11.95 -11.46 -20.75
CA PHE A 286 12.57 -11.11 -19.47
C PHE A 286 11.56 -10.40 -18.58
N VAL A 287 11.43 -10.82 -17.33
CA VAL A 287 10.69 -10.07 -16.31
C VAL A 287 11.69 -9.50 -15.31
N LEU A 288 11.79 -8.17 -15.25
CA LEU A 288 12.48 -7.49 -14.16
C LEU A 288 11.52 -7.51 -12.98
N ASP A 289 11.73 -8.45 -12.07
CA ASP A 289 10.74 -8.67 -11.02
C ASP A 289 10.66 -7.45 -10.09
N ARG A 290 9.48 -7.24 -9.50
CA ARG A 290 9.22 -6.15 -8.56
C ARG A 290 8.50 -6.68 -7.34
N VAL A 291 8.77 -6.04 -6.21
CA VAL A 291 8.13 -6.39 -4.94
C VAL A 291 6.60 -6.30 -5.07
N ASN A 292 5.89 -7.24 -4.46
CA ASN A 292 4.45 -7.07 -4.23
C ASN A 292 4.28 -6.06 -3.08
N PRO A 293 3.64 -4.89 -3.32
CA PRO A 293 3.62 -3.83 -2.32
C PRO A 293 2.79 -4.17 -1.09
N ILE A 294 1.82 -5.06 -1.24
CA ILE A 294 0.96 -5.56 -0.16
C ILE A 294 1.43 -6.94 0.32
N ASN A 295 2.75 -7.18 0.32
CA ASN A 295 3.43 -8.39 0.78
C ASN A 295 3.17 -9.66 -0.07
N GLY A 296 4.01 -10.68 0.15
CA GLY A 296 3.94 -12.00 -0.50
C GLY A 296 3.32 -13.10 0.35
N VAL A 297 2.90 -12.81 1.59
CA VAL A 297 2.37 -13.83 2.50
C VAL A 297 0.87 -13.99 2.30
N ALA A 298 0.15 -12.88 2.44
CA ALA A 298 -1.31 -12.89 2.51
C ALA A 298 -1.93 -13.23 1.15
N ILE A 299 -2.85 -14.19 1.19
CA ILE A 299 -3.76 -14.54 0.11
C ILE A 299 -5.18 -14.35 0.61
N ASP A 300 -6.04 -13.78 -0.22
CA ASP A 300 -7.42 -13.54 0.19
C ASP A 300 -8.37 -13.44 -1.01
N GLY A 301 -9.64 -13.74 -0.72
CA GLY A 301 -10.73 -13.74 -1.69
C GLY A 301 -10.83 -14.99 -2.57
N PRO A 302 -11.93 -15.12 -3.32
CA PRO A 302 -12.16 -16.27 -4.18
C PRO A 302 -11.20 -16.30 -5.36
N VAL A 303 -10.80 -17.52 -5.75
CA VAL A 303 -10.14 -17.79 -7.03
C VAL A 303 -11.10 -17.43 -8.17
N LEU A 304 -10.57 -16.94 -9.29
CA LEU A 304 -11.38 -16.60 -10.47
C LEU A 304 -12.19 -17.83 -10.93
N ASP A 305 -13.52 -17.73 -10.86
CA ASP A 305 -14.47 -18.76 -11.29
C ASP A 305 -15.23 -18.29 -12.55
N GLY A 306 -14.49 -18.22 -13.65
CA GLY A 306 -14.99 -17.76 -14.94
C GLY A 306 -13.93 -17.84 -16.03
N PRO A 307 -14.31 -17.56 -17.29
CA PRO A 307 -13.34 -17.49 -18.38
C PRO A 307 -12.33 -16.36 -18.16
N PRO A 308 -11.08 -16.51 -18.65
CA PRO A 308 -10.10 -15.43 -18.63
C PRO A 308 -10.65 -14.15 -19.25
N SER A 309 -10.35 -13.02 -18.62
CA SER A 309 -10.69 -11.68 -19.11
C SER A 309 -9.53 -10.72 -18.85
N PHE A 310 -9.66 -9.46 -19.27
CA PHE A 310 -8.59 -8.49 -19.06
C PHE A 310 -8.40 -8.11 -17.58
N THR A 311 -9.45 -8.18 -16.78
CA THR A 311 -9.43 -7.97 -15.32
C THR A 311 -9.31 -9.28 -14.54
N GLY A 312 -8.94 -10.38 -15.22
CA GLY A 312 -8.84 -11.70 -14.63
C GLY A 312 -8.18 -12.68 -15.61
N PHE A 313 -6.87 -12.55 -15.83
CA PHE A 313 -6.13 -13.33 -16.82
C PHE A 313 -6.04 -14.82 -16.50
N TYR A 314 -6.00 -15.16 -15.22
CA TYR A 314 -5.74 -16.52 -14.77
C TYR A 314 -6.48 -16.88 -13.47
N ARG A 315 -6.56 -18.18 -13.18
CA ARG A 315 -7.26 -18.74 -12.00
C ARG A 315 -6.44 -18.54 -10.73
N ILE A 316 -6.38 -17.29 -10.28
CA ILE A 316 -5.75 -16.81 -9.04
C ILE A 316 -6.79 -16.09 -8.16
N PRO A 317 -6.58 -15.99 -6.83
CA PRO A 317 -7.47 -15.25 -5.94
C PRO A 317 -7.34 -13.74 -6.12
N VAL A 318 -8.28 -12.98 -5.54
CA VAL A 318 -8.31 -11.51 -5.61
C VAL A 318 -7.01 -10.88 -5.12
N ARG A 319 -6.51 -11.30 -3.95
CA ARG A 319 -5.17 -11.02 -3.45
C ARG A 319 -4.37 -12.30 -3.51
N TYR A 320 -3.39 -12.35 -4.40
CA TYR A 320 -2.64 -13.57 -4.73
C TYR A 320 -1.30 -13.69 -3.99
N GLY A 321 -0.80 -12.58 -3.46
CA GLY A 321 0.41 -12.53 -2.64
C GLY A 321 1.61 -13.14 -3.34
N MET A 322 1.83 -12.85 -4.62
CA MET A 322 2.99 -13.27 -5.41
C MET A 322 3.62 -12.04 -6.06
N THR A 323 4.88 -12.11 -6.47
CA THR A 323 5.46 -11.07 -7.35
C THR A 323 5.05 -11.31 -8.80
N ILE A 324 5.25 -10.30 -9.65
CA ILE A 324 4.92 -10.42 -11.07
C ILE A 324 5.82 -11.45 -11.78
N GLY A 325 7.06 -11.64 -11.34
CA GLY A 325 7.95 -12.70 -11.81
C GLY A 325 7.50 -14.10 -11.39
N GLU A 326 7.01 -14.27 -10.16
CA GLU A 326 6.41 -15.54 -9.71
C GLU A 326 5.15 -15.88 -10.52
N GLU A 327 4.30 -14.88 -10.81
CA GLU A 327 3.14 -15.07 -11.68
C GLU A 327 3.53 -15.38 -13.12
N ALA A 328 4.55 -14.74 -13.68
CA ALA A 328 5.06 -15.05 -15.02
C ALA A 328 5.46 -16.52 -15.14
N LYS A 329 6.16 -17.06 -14.13
CA LYS A 329 6.51 -18.48 -14.07
C LYS A 329 5.28 -19.38 -13.98
N MET A 330 4.29 -19.01 -13.16
CA MET A 330 3.02 -19.74 -13.05
C MET A 330 2.28 -19.75 -14.39
N TYR A 331 2.14 -18.60 -15.05
CA TYR A 331 1.45 -18.48 -16.32
C TYR A 331 2.16 -19.28 -17.42
N ASN A 332 3.50 -19.20 -17.51
CA ASN A 332 4.27 -19.95 -18.49
C ASN A 332 4.05 -21.47 -18.35
N ALA A 333 4.11 -21.98 -17.11
CA ALA A 333 3.99 -23.41 -16.83
C ALA A 333 2.55 -23.91 -16.93
N GLU A 334 1.61 -23.29 -16.22
CA GLU A 334 0.25 -23.81 -16.08
C GLU A 334 -0.65 -23.50 -17.28
N ARG A 335 -0.26 -22.57 -18.16
CA ARG A 335 -0.89 -22.37 -19.48
C ARG A 335 -0.14 -23.07 -20.63
N GLY A 336 0.96 -23.76 -20.35
CA GLY A 336 1.73 -24.49 -21.35
C GLY A 336 2.31 -23.61 -22.46
N LEU A 337 2.71 -22.38 -22.14
CA LEU A 337 3.16 -21.40 -23.15
C LEU A 337 4.52 -21.73 -23.74
N GLN A 338 5.37 -22.45 -22.98
CA GLN A 338 6.72 -22.85 -23.40
C GLN A 338 7.59 -21.66 -23.86
N ALA A 339 7.36 -20.47 -23.28
CA ALA A 339 8.16 -19.29 -23.56
C ALA A 339 9.58 -19.46 -23.01
N ASP A 340 10.58 -18.90 -23.72
CA ASP A 340 11.94 -18.68 -23.19
C ASP A 340 11.90 -17.53 -22.17
N LEU A 341 11.38 -17.84 -20.98
CA LEU A 341 11.16 -16.91 -19.88
C LEU A 341 12.37 -16.89 -18.95
N THR A 342 12.93 -15.69 -18.75
CA THR A 342 13.91 -15.40 -17.70
C THR A 342 13.34 -14.38 -16.72
N VAL A 343 13.33 -14.71 -15.43
CA VAL A 343 12.98 -13.74 -14.38
C VAL A 343 14.28 -13.24 -13.74
N ILE A 344 14.46 -11.92 -13.68
CA ILE A 344 15.52 -11.27 -12.90
C ILE A 344 14.95 -11.02 -11.50
N PRO A 345 15.29 -11.84 -10.49
CA PRO A 345 14.62 -11.81 -9.19
C PRO A 345 14.99 -10.57 -8.39
N VAL A 346 14.09 -10.12 -7.52
CA VAL A 346 14.43 -9.08 -6.53
C VAL A 346 15.46 -9.60 -5.53
N LYS A 347 16.37 -8.74 -5.05
CA LYS A 347 17.33 -9.08 -3.99
C LYS A 347 16.94 -8.38 -2.69
N GLY A 348 17.07 -9.08 -1.57
CA GLY A 348 16.84 -8.54 -0.23
C GLY A 348 15.38 -8.43 0.21
N TRP A 349 14.40 -8.71 -0.66
CA TRP A 349 12.99 -8.80 -0.28
C TRP A 349 12.69 -10.15 0.38
N ARG A 350 11.83 -10.13 1.40
CA ARG A 350 11.20 -11.31 2.00
C ARG A 350 9.70 -11.13 1.90
N ARG A 351 8.96 -12.24 1.84
CA ARG A 351 7.52 -12.19 1.59
C ARG A 351 6.75 -11.39 2.63
N GLU A 352 7.23 -11.31 3.87
CA GLU A 352 6.54 -10.56 4.94
C GLU A 352 6.66 -9.05 4.77
N LEU A 353 7.63 -8.56 3.99
CA LEU A 353 7.88 -7.13 3.87
C LEU A 353 6.77 -6.44 3.08
N TRP A 354 6.20 -5.43 3.70
CA TRP A 354 5.39 -4.42 3.04
C TRP A 354 6.26 -3.44 2.26
N PHE A 355 5.70 -2.74 1.28
CA PHE A 355 6.47 -1.82 0.43
C PHE A 355 7.28 -0.79 1.24
N ASP A 356 6.67 -0.19 2.26
CA ASP A 356 7.29 0.83 3.11
C ASP A 356 8.46 0.31 3.96
N GLU A 357 8.61 -1.00 4.10
CA GLU A 357 9.72 -1.66 4.79
C GLU A 357 10.91 -1.98 3.86
N THR A 358 10.74 -1.81 2.54
CA THR A 358 11.76 -2.12 1.52
C THR A 358 12.79 -1.00 1.30
N GLY A 359 12.45 0.23 1.70
CA GLY A 359 13.25 1.43 1.39
C GLY A 359 13.25 1.85 -0.09
N LEU A 360 12.44 1.20 -0.95
CA LEU A 360 12.26 1.59 -2.35
C LEU A 360 11.40 2.86 -2.47
N PRO A 361 11.62 3.71 -3.48
CA PRO A 361 10.79 4.88 -3.72
C PRO A 361 9.40 4.46 -4.24
N TRP A 362 8.33 4.95 -3.61
CA TRP A 362 6.98 4.82 -4.15
C TRP A 362 6.79 5.74 -5.36
N ILE A 363 6.28 5.16 -6.45
CA ILE A 363 5.78 5.87 -7.63
C ILE A 363 4.37 5.37 -7.86
N ASN A 364 3.42 6.29 -7.99
CA ASN A 364 2.00 5.99 -8.15
C ASN A 364 1.77 5.05 -9.35
N PRO A 365 1.35 3.79 -9.17
CA PRO A 365 1.17 2.88 -10.29
C PRO A 365 0.09 3.31 -11.28
N SER A 366 -0.90 4.07 -10.83
CA SER A 366 -1.90 4.73 -11.67
C SER A 366 -2.31 6.08 -11.05
N PRO A 367 -3.04 6.93 -11.79
CA PRO A 367 -3.46 8.25 -11.32
C PRO A 367 -4.31 8.23 -10.03
N ASN A 368 -4.93 7.10 -9.71
CA ASN A 368 -5.73 6.91 -8.49
C ASN A 368 -5.11 5.90 -7.51
N MET A 369 -3.89 5.42 -7.77
CA MET A 369 -3.11 4.57 -6.84
C MET A 369 -1.90 5.36 -6.35
N ARG A 370 -2.14 6.21 -5.37
CA ARG A 370 -1.27 7.29 -4.88
C ARG A 370 -0.57 6.95 -3.57
N SER A 371 -1.02 5.93 -2.84
CA SER A 371 -0.41 5.53 -1.58
C SER A 371 -0.40 4.02 -1.36
N LEU A 372 0.45 3.57 -0.44
CA LEU A 372 0.43 2.18 0.02
C LEU A 372 -0.89 1.83 0.73
N THR A 373 -1.51 2.77 1.45
CA THR A 373 -2.83 2.57 2.08
C THR A 373 -3.87 2.22 1.03
N GLU A 374 -3.89 2.95 -0.09
CA GLU A 374 -4.80 2.70 -1.21
C GLU A 374 -4.54 1.32 -1.83
N ALA A 375 -3.27 0.93 -2.01
CA ALA A 375 -2.93 -0.41 -2.51
C ALA A 375 -3.38 -1.52 -1.55
N ILE A 376 -3.31 -1.29 -0.23
CA ILE A 376 -3.81 -2.23 0.78
C ILE A 376 -5.33 -2.38 0.71
N LEU A 377 -6.07 -1.27 0.52
CA LEU A 377 -7.53 -1.24 0.49
C LEU A 377 -8.12 -1.70 -0.86
N TYR A 378 -7.36 -1.54 -1.95
CA TYR A 378 -7.82 -1.78 -3.31
C TYR A 378 -8.41 -3.17 -3.57
N PRO A 379 -7.85 -4.30 -3.08
CA PRO A 379 -8.43 -5.61 -3.38
C PRO A 379 -9.85 -5.80 -2.84
N GLY A 380 -10.25 -5.03 -1.81
CA GLY A 380 -11.63 -5.01 -1.31
C GLY A 380 -12.47 -3.89 -1.91
N VAL A 381 -11.98 -2.64 -1.81
CA VAL A 381 -12.73 -1.46 -2.24
C VAL A 381 -12.86 -1.39 -3.77
N GLY A 382 -11.84 -1.83 -4.50
CA GLY A 382 -11.84 -1.90 -5.96
C GLY A 382 -12.95 -2.79 -6.53
N LEU A 383 -13.42 -3.79 -5.79
CA LEU A 383 -14.56 -4.63 -6.21
C LEU A 383 -15.87 -3.82 -6.38
N LEU A 384 -15.97 -2.65 -5.75
CA LEU A 384 -17.13 -1.76 -5.83
C LEU A 384 -17.10 -0.86 -7.07
N GLU A 385 -15.99 -0.79 -7.81
CA GLU A 385 -15.82 0.14 -8.95
C GLU A 385 -16.84 -0.04 -10.07
N THR A 386 -17.36 -1.25 -10.21
CA THR A 386 -18.34 -1.58 -11.24
C THR A 386 -19.78 -1.32 -10.79
N THR A 387 -19.99 -0.93 -9.53
CA THR A 387 -21.30 -0.71 -8.91
C THR A 387 -21.74 0.75 -8.99
N ALA A 388 -22.94 1.08 -8.49
CA ALA A 388 -23.47 2.45 -8.46
C ALA A 388 -22.99 3.22 -7.20
N VAL A 389 -21.69 3.15 -6.89
CA VAL A 389 -21.07 3.74 -5.69
C VAL A 389 -19.76 4.40 -6.10
N SER A 390 -19.45 5.57 -5.55
CA SER A 390 -18.14 6.19 -5.68
C SER A 390 -17.16 5.53 -4.72
N VAL A 391 -16.01 5.11 -5.23
CA VAL A 391 -14.86 4.62 -4.44
C VAL A 391 -13.84 5.73 -4.15
N GLY A 392 -14.27 7.00 -4.18
CA GLY A 392 -13.39 8.14 -3.89
C GLY A 392 -12.51 8.62 -5.05
N ARG A 393 -12.63 8.05 -6.25
CA ARG A 393 -11.98 8.63 -7.45
C ARG A 393 -12.44 10.08 -7.65
N GLY A 394 -11.51 10.97 -7.98
CA GLY A 394 -11.78 12.42 -8.05
C GLY A 394 -11.81 13.12 -6.68
N THR A 395 -11.28 12.49 -5.64
CA THR A 395 -10.98 13.11 -4.34
C THR A 395 -9.48 13.00 -4.05
N ASP A 396 -9.04 13.48 -2.88
CA ASP A 396 -7.64 13.40 -2.45
C ASP A 396 -7.21 11.98 -2.07
N THR A 397 -8.14 11.12 -1.64
CA THR A 397 -7.89 9.77 -1.11
C THR A 397 -8.76 8.71 -1.80
N PRO A 398 -8.55 8.44 -3.11
CA PRO A 398 -9.26 7.37 -3.81
C PRO A 398 -9.05 6.02 -3.11
N PHE A 399 -10.05 5.14 -3.15
CA PHE A 399 -10.08 3.82 -2.48
C PHE A 399 -10.05 3.86 -0.95
N GLU A 400 -9.86 5.01 -0.32
CA GLU A 400 -10.08 5.21 1.12
C GLU A 400 -11.50 5.71 1.43
N LEU A 401 -12.30 6.02 0.41
CA LEU A 401 -13.68 6.49 0.52
C LEU A 401 -14.64 5.57 -0.21
N VAL A 402 -15.84 5.39 0.34
CA VAL A 402 -16.98 4.74 -0.33
C VAL A 402 -18.24 5.55 -0.04
N GLY A 403 -18.97 5.94 -1.07
CA GLY A 403 -20.20 6.74 -0.88
C GLY A 403 -21.02 6.97 -2.14
N ALA A 404 -22.25 7.45 -1.95
CA ALA A 404 -23.18 7.77 -3.03
C ALA A 404 -24.21 8.81 -2.56
N PRO A 405 -24.90 9.52 -3.47
CA PRO A 405 -25.90 10.52 -3.10
C PRO A 405 -27.12 9.95 -2.36
N TYR A 406 -27.39 8.64 -2.49
CA TYR A 406 -28.54 7.96 -1.87
C TYR A 406 -28.22 7.35 -0.49
N ILE A 407 -26.97 7.43 -0.03
CA ILE A 407 -26.53 6.79 1.21
C ILE A 407 -26.75 7.72 2.41
N ASP A 408 -27.19 7.15 3.53
CA ASP A 408 -27.02 7.76 4.85
C ASP A 408 -25.66 7.37 5.44
N ASP A 409 -24.78 8.36 5.64
CA ASP A 409 -23.41 8.18 6.12
C ASP A 409 -23.34 7.64 7.54
N LEU A 410 -24.18 8.15 8.46
CA LEU A 410 -24.22 7.74 9.86
C LEU A 410 -24.70 6.29 10.00
N GLU A 411 -25.77 5.91 9.29
CA GLU A 411 -26.29 4.54 9.30
C GLU A 411 -25.27 3.56 8.71
N LEU A 412 -24.70 3.88 7.54
CA LEU A 412 -23.70 3.03 6.90
C LEU A 412 -22.47 2.84 7.80
N ALA A 413 -21.94 3.92 8.39
CA ALA A 413 -20.81 3.85 9.31
C ALA A 413 -21.14 3.01 10.54
N ALA A 414 -22.33 3.16 11.12
CA ALA A 414 -22.76 2.39 12.29
C ALA A 414 -22.84 0.89 11.99
N GLU A 415 -23.46 0.51 10.87
CA GLU A 415 -23.58 -0.89 10.43
C GLU A 415 -22.21 -1.52 10.16
N LEU A 416 -21.34 -0.83 9.43
CA LEU A 416 -19.99 -1.32 9.12
C LEU A 416 -19.13 -1.49 10.36
N ASN A 417 -19.22 -0.54 11.30
CA ASN A 417 -18.50 -0.62 12.56
C ASN A 417 -19.04 -1.72 13.48
N ARG A 418 -20.35 -2.00 13.45
CA ARG A 418 -20.96 -3.11 14.20
C ARG A 418 -20.54 -4.47 13.64
N ALA A 419 -20.18 -4.55 12.36
CA ALA A 419 -19.64 -5.77 11.76
C ALA A 419 -18.27 -6.18 12.37
N GLY A 420 -17.57 -5.29 13.08
CA GLY A 420 -16.36 -5.64 13.83
C GLY A 420 -15.23 -6.18 12.94
N LEU A 421 -14.99 -5.56 11.78
CA LEU A 421 -13.87 -5.89 10.91
C LEU A 421 -12.55 -5.48 11.58
N ALA A 422 -11.60 -6.41 11.70
CA ALA A 422 -10.30 -6.11 12.28
C ALA A 422 -9.46 -5.22 11.36
N GLY A 423 -8.67 -4.33 11.96
CA GLY A 423 -7.71 -3.51 11.23
C GLY A 423 -8.29 -2.33 10.46
N VAL A 424 -9.61 -2.10 10.51
CA VAL A 424 -10.28 -0.96 9.88
C VAL A 424 -11.31 -0.30 10.79
N ARG A 425 -11.54 1.00 10.57
CA ARG A 425 -12.62 1.77 11.18
C ARG A 425 -13.32 2.59 10.10
N PHE A 426 -14.64 2.71 10.20
CA PHE A 426 -15.43 3.48 9.24
C PHE A 426 -15.87 4.79 9.88
N ILE A 427 -15.56 5.91 9.25
CA ILE A 427 -15.91 7.26 9.72
C ILE A 427 -16.93 7.84 8.73
N PRO A 428 -18.11 8.30 9.17
CA PRO A 428 -19.09 8.92 8.28
C PRO A 428 -18.49 10.18 7.64
N VAL A 429 -18.71 10.37 6.34
CA VAL A 429 -18.13 11.48 5.58
C VAL A 429 -19.04 11.89 4.43
N GLN A 430 -18.89 13.16 4.02
CA GLN A 430 -19.52 13.74 2.85
C GLN A 430 -18.42 14.25 1.92
N PHE A 431 -18.55 13.99 0.62
CA PHE A 431 -17.53 14.37 -0.36
C PHE A 431 -18.16 14.51 -1.76
N THR A 432 -17.56 15.34 -2.60
CA THR A 432 -18.01 15.54 -3.99
C THR A 432 -16.90 15.13 -4.94
N PRO A 433 -17.03 13.98 -5.64
CA PRO A 433 -16.05 13.54 -6.63
C PRO A 433 -15.89 14.56 -7.78
N THR A 434 -14.66 14.85 -8.19
CA THR A 434 -14.36 15.67 -9.38
C THR A 434 -14.27 14.86 -10.68
N ALA A 435 -14.28 13.53 -10.58
CA ALA A 435 -14.17 12.59 -11.69
C ALA A 435 -14.96 11.30 -11.41
N SER A 436 -15.13 10.46 -12.43
CA SER A 436 -15.76 9.13 -12.32
C SER A 436 -17.21 9.16 -11.79
N VAL A 437 -17.64 8.09 -11.11
CA VAL A 437 -19.00 7.87 -10.61
C VAL A 437 -19.42 9.01 -9.66
N PHE A 438 -20.59 9.60 -9.93
CA PHE A 438 -21.15 10.77 -9.23
C PHE A 438 -20.30 12.04 -9.31
N LYS A 439 -19.50 12.23 -10.37
CA LYS A 439 -18.83 13.51 -10.65
C LYS A 439 -19.76 14.72 -10.46
N GLY A 440 -19.33 15.67 -9.64
CA GLY A 440 -20.05 16.92 -9.36
C GLY A 440 -21.29 16.78 -8.49
N ARG A 441 -21.57 15.59 -7.95
CA ARG A 441 -22.69 15.33 -7.03
C ARG A 441 -22.15 14.99 -5.66
N GLU A 442 -22.70 15.64 -4.64
CA GLU A 442 -22.37 15.31 -3.25
C GLU A 442 -22.75 13.86 -2.94
N CYS A 443 -21.78 13.13 -2.38
CA CYS A 443 -21.91 11.77 -1.93
C CYS A 443 -21.80 11.75 -0.41
N ARG A 444 -22.66 10.96 0.24
CA ARG A 444 -22.54 10.59 1.64
C ARG A 444 -22.03 9.16 1.72
N GLY A 445 -21.26 8.83 2.74
CA GLY A 445 -20.75 7.48 2.94
C GLY A 445 -19.71 7.40 4.05
N VAL A 446 -18.64 6.66 3.81
CA VAL A 446 -17.60 6.37 4.81
C VAL A 446 -16.19 6.61 4.28
N ASN A 447 -15.33 7.15 5.15
CA ASN A 447 -13.89 7.01 5.06
C ASN A 447 -13.46 5.73 5.78
N ILE A 448 -12.60 4.94 5.15
CA ILE A 448 -12.08 3.67 5.62
C ILE A 448 -10.70 3.92 6.21
N LEU A 449 -10.64 4.09 7.53
CA LEU A 449 -9.38 4.28 8.23
C LEU A 449 -8.72 2.92 8.47
N LEU A 450 -7.57 2.67 7.84
CA LEU A 450 -6.73 1.52 8.11
C LEU A 450 -6.01 1.71 9.46
N THR A 451 -6.37 0.88 10.45
CA THR A 451 -5.85 0.96 11.83
C THR A 451 -4.79 -0.10 12.12
N ASP A 452 -4.86 -1.25 11.45
CA ASP A 452 -3.88 -2.33 11.53
C ASP A 452 -3.88 -3.12 10.21
N ARG A 453 -2.83 -2.94 9.41
CA ARG A 453 -2.72 -3.57 8.08
C ARG A 453 -2.51 -5.08 8.12
N ASP A 454 -1.90 -5.59 9.19
CA ASP A 454 -1.58 -7.02 9.31
C ASP A 454 -2.81 -7.85 9.70
N ARG A 455 -3.82 -7.19 10.30
CA ARG A 455 -5.09 -7.82 10.70
C ARG A 455 -6.25 -7.53 9.75
N CYS A 456 -6.05 -6.70 8.74
CA CYS A 456 -7.08 -6.31 7.79
C CYS A 456 -7.25 -7.35 6.67
N ASN A 457 -8.32 -8.14 6.75
CA ASN A 457 -8.80 -8.95 5.62
C ASN A 457 -9.56 -8.04 4.66
N VAL A 458 -8.83 -7.38 3.75
CA VAL A 458 -9.41 -6.36 2.89
C VAL A 458 -10.54 -6.89 1.98
N VAL A 459 -10.49 -8.15 1.55
CA VAL A 459 -11.58 -8.70 0.73
C VAL A 459 -12.87 -8.83 1.54
N ASP A 460 -12.77 -9.17 2.84
CA ASP A 460 -13.92 -9.14 3.75
C ASP A 460 -14.48 -7.72 3.89
N VAL A 461 -13.64 -6.68 3.89
CA VAL A 461 -14.09 -5.28 3.90
C VAL A 461 -14.98 -4.99 2.69
N GLY A 462 -14.52 -5.33 1.48
CA GLY A 462 -15.30 -5.14 0.25
C GLY A 462 -16.62 -5.92 0.26
N ILE A 463 -16.59 -7.20 0.67
CA ILE A 463 -17.78 -8.05 0.78
C ILE A 463 -18.79 -7.50 1.77
N VAL A 464 -18.36 -7.10 2.97
CA VAL A 464 -19.25 -6.57 4.02
C VAL A 464 -19.88 -5.25 3.60
N ILE A 465 -19.12 -4.36 2.95
CA ILE A 465 -19.68 -3.15 2.34
C ILE A 465 -20.77 -3.52 1.33
N ALA A 466 -20.48 -4.44 0.41
CA ALA A 466 -21.47 -4.86 -0.59
C ALA A 466 -22.71 -5.51 0.04
N GLN A 467 -22.56 -6.32 1.09
CA GLN A 467 -23.67 -6.92 1.83
C GLN A 467 -24.57 -5.87 2.47
N ILE A 468 -23.99 -4.88 3.16
CA ILE A 468 -24.74 -3.82 3.84
C ILE A 468 -25.42 -2.91 2.82
N LEU A 469 -24.73 -2.52 1.74
CA LEU A 469 -25.31 -1.69 0.68
C LEU A 469 -26.45 -2.41 -0.05
N HIS A 470 -26.30 -3.71 -0.34
CA HIS A 470 -27.36 -4.52 -0.94
C HIS A 470 -28.61 -4.58 -0.05
N ARG A 471 -28.42 -4.67 1.28
CA ARG A 471 -29.53 -4.72 2.25
C ARG A 471 -30.20 -3.35 2.43
N LEU A 472 -29.44 -2.28 2.58
CA LEU A 472 -29.96 -0.93 2.88
C LEU A 472 -30.51 -0.23 1.62
N TYR A 473 -29.90 -0.46 0.46
CA TYR A 473 -30.20 0.26 -0.79
C TYR A 473 -30.44 -0.70 -1.96
N PRO A 474 -31.35 -1.69 -1.85
CA PRO A 474 -31.52 -2.75 -2.85
C PRO A 474 -31.98 -2.25 -4.24
N GLN A 475 -32.58 -1.05 -4.32
CA GLN A 475 -33.01 -0.46 -5.58
C GLN A 475 -31.87 0.26 -6.32
N GLN A 476 -30.89 0.80 -5.57
CA GLN A 476 -29.78 1.58 -6.11
C GLN A 476 -28.51 0.75 -6.26
N PHE A 477 -28.29 -0.22 -5.37
CA PHE A 477 -27.11 -1.08 -5.34
C PHE A 477 -27.38 -2.45 -5.95
N ASP A 478 -27.04 -2.58 -7.22
CA ASP A 478 -27.08 -3.86 -7.94
C ASP A 478 -25.84 -4.72 -7.61
N ILE A 479 -26.04 -5.73 -6.76
CA ILE A 479 -25.00 -6.66 -6.34
C ILE A 479 -24.40 -7.47 -7.50
N GLU A 480 -25.12 -7.67 -8.60
CA GLU A 480 -24.57 -8.40 -9.77
C GLU A 480 -23.38 -7.67 -10.38
N LYS A 481 -23.37 -6.34 -10.31
CA LYS A 481 -22.26 -5.54 -10.82
C LYS A 481 -20.97 -5.77 -10.04
N PHE A 482 -21.05 -6.06 -8.74
CA PHE A 482 -19.89 -6.42 -7.90
C PHE A 482 -19.18 -7.68 -8.45
N ASN A 483 -19.94 -8.60 -9.05
CA ASN A 483 -19.40 -9.84 -9.61
C ASN A 483 -18.53 -9.63 -10.85
N ARG A 484 -18.58 -8.46 -11.49
CA ARG A 484 -17.75 -8.18 -12.69
C ARG A 484 -16.25 -8.23 -12.41
N LEU A 485 -15.83 -7.92 -11.20
CA LEU A 485 -14.43 -8.00 -10.76
C LEU A 485 -14.18 -9.18 -9.82
N LEU A 486 -15.17 -9.53 -8.98
CA LEU A 486 -15.05 -10.69 -8.08
C LEU A 486 -15.03 -12.02 -8.85
N VAL A 487 -15.87 -12.14 -9.89
CA VAL A 487 -16.03 -13.32 -10.75
C VAL A 487 -16.09 -14.60 -9.93
N HIS A 488 -17.07 -14.64 -9.03
CA HIS A 488 -17.34 -15.80 -8.18
C HIS A 488 -18.84 -15.85 -7.83
N PRO A 489 -19.66 -16.48 -8.69
CA PRO A 489 -21.13 -16.49 -8.55
C PRO A 489 -21.61 -17.00 -7.18
N ALA A 490 -20.89 -17.96 -6.58
CA ALA A 490 -21.25 -18.50 -5.26
C ALA A 490 -21.17 -17.44 -4.14
N THR A 491 -20.23 -16.49 -4.20
CA THR A 491 -20.17 -15.37 -3.24
C THR A 491 -21.40 -14.48 -3.37
N ILE A 492 -21.80 -14.16 -4.61
CA ILE A 492 -22.97 -13.31 -4.88
C ILE A 492 -24.25 -13.97 -4.38
N ALA A 493 -24.42 -15.27 -4.66
CA ALA A 493 -25.54 -16.04 -4.14
C ALA A 493 -25.59 -16.04 -2.61
N ALA A 494 -24.44 -16.21 -1.95
CA ALA A 494 -24.37 -16.18 -0.49
C ALA A 494 -24.67 -14.78 0.09
N ILE A 495 -24.22 -13.70 -0.55
CA ILE A 495 -24.56 -12.32 -0.19
C ILE A 495 -26.08 -12.09 -0.27
N LYS A 496 -26.69 -12.47 -1.40
CA LYS A 496 -28.15 -12.34 -1.60
C LYS A 496 -28.97 -13.15 -0.59
N ALA A 497 -28.45 -14.30 -0.18
CA ALA A 497 -29.08 -15.15 0.84
C ALA A 497 -28.83 -14.66 2.28
N GLY A 498 -28.17 -13.51 2.49
CA GLY A 498 -27.92 -12.95 3.81
C GLY A 498 -26.97 -13.79 4.67
N LYS A 499 -26.08 -14.58 4.04
CA LYS A 499 -25.15 -15.46 4.74
C LYS A 499 -24.14 -14.69 5.58
N SER A 500 -23.71 -15.31 6.68
CA SER A 500 -22.67 -14.74 7.55
C SER A 500 -21.31 -14.70 6.83
N ARG A 501 -20.41 -13.80 7.25
CA ARG A 501 -19.06 -13.70 6.66
C ARG A 501 -18.32 -15.05 6.62
N GLN A 502 -18.47 -15.86 7.66
CA GLN A 502 -17.85 -17.17 7.75
C GLN A 502 -18.41 -18.14 6.71
N GLU A 503 -19.74 -18.19 6.54
CA GLU A 503 -20.39 -19.00 5.51
C GLU A 503 -20.01 -18.55 4.10
N ILE A 504 -19.91 -17.24 3.88
CA ILE A 504 -19.49 -16.69 2.60
C ILE A 504 -18.03 -17.13 2.32
N ARG A 505 -17.08 -16.91 3.25
CA ARG A 505 -15.68 -17.36 3.11
C ARG A 505 -15.54 -18.87 2.88
N ALA A 506 -16.40 -19.67 3.52
CA ALA A 506 -16.38 -21.12 3.35
C ALA A 506 -16.57 -21.54 1.87
N ALA A 507 -17.28 -20.73 1.06
CA ALA A 507 -17.55 -21.04 -0.34
C ALA A 507 -16.30 -21.06 -1.24
N TRP A 508 -15.17 -20.44 -0.85
CA TRP A 508 -13.92 -20.46 -1.62
C TRP A 508 -12.70 -20.90 -0.82
N SER A 509 -12.87 -21.28 0.46
CA SER A 509 -11.74 -21.66 1.33
C SER A 509 -10.96 -22.85 0.76
N ALA A 510 -11.65 -23.85 0.21
CA ALA A 510 -11.00 -25.02 -0.39
C ALA A 510 -10.18 -24.66 -1.65
N GLU A 511 -10.71 -23.82 -2.54
CA GLU A 511 -9.96 -23.37 -3.72
C GLU A 511 -8.79 -22.46 -3.35
N LEU A 512 -8.93 -21.62 -2.32
CA LEU A 512 -7.85 -20.76 -1.83
C LEU A 512 -6.69 -21.59 -1.24
N GLU A 513 -6.99 -22.65 -0.47
CA GLU A 513 -5.96 -23.57 0.02
C GLU A 513 -5.30 -24.37 -1.11
N ASN A 514 -6.08 -24.81 -2.12
CA ASN A 514 -5.50 -25.42 -3.32
C ASN A 514 -4.55 -24.43 -4.04
N PHE A 515 -4.95 -23.18 -4.21
CA PHE A 515 -4.09 -22.15 -4.78
C PHE A 515 -2.80 -21.95 -3.97
N LYS A 516 -2.87 -21.96 -2.63
CA LYS A 516 -1.69 -21.88 -1.76
C LYS A 516 -0.68 -23.00 -2.03
N HIS A 517 -1.16 -24.23 -2.24
CA HIS A 517 -0.30 -25.35 -2.64
C HIS A 517 0.22 -25.21 -4.08
N ARG A 518 -0.64 -24.80 -5.01
CA ARG A 518 -0.26 -24.59 -6.42
C ARG A 518 0.85 -23.55 -6.57
N ARG A 519 0.73 -22.40 -5.89
CA ARG A 519 1.69 -21.28 -6.00
C ARG A 519 3.07 -21.61 -5.46
N ALA A 520 3.17 -22.53 -4.49
CA ALA A 520 4.43 -22.90 -3.83
C ALA A 520 5.53 -23.30 -4.83
N ARG A 521 5.16 -23.91 -5.96
CA ARG A 521 6.07 -24.33 -7.04
C ARG A 521 6.73 -23.17 -7.78
N PHE A 522 6.14 -21.99 -7.71
CA PHE A 522 6.56 -20.82 -8.49
C PHE A 522 7.22 -19.74 -7.63
N LEU A 523 7.13 -19.85 -6.30
CA LEU A 523 7.69 -18.87 -5.39
C LEU A 523 9.21 -18.77 -5.55
N LEU A 524 9.72 -17.55 -5.56
CA LEU A 524 11.14 -17.21 -5.71
C LEU A 524 11.75 -16.73 -4.38
N TYR A 525 10.91 -16.28 -3.45
CA TYR A 525 11.33 -15.57 -2.25
C TYR A 525 10.96 -16.34 -0.97
N PRO A 526 11.81 -16.28 0.07
CA PRO A 526 11.57 -16.92 1.35
C PRO A 526 10.43 -16.27 2.12
#